data_AF-A0A822JFQ4-F1
#
_entry.id   AF-A0A822JFQ4-F1
#
_cell.length_a   1.000
_cell.length_b   1.000
_cell.length_c   1.000
_cell.angle_alpha   90.00
_cell.angle_beta   90.00
_cell.angle_gamma   90.00
#
_symmetry.space_group_name_H-M   'P 1'
#
loop_
_entity.id
_entity.type
_entity.pdbx_description
1 polymer ?
#
loop_
_entity_poly.entity_id
_entity_poly.type
_entity_poly.pdbx_seq_one_letter_code
_entity_poly.pdbx_strand_id
1 'polypeptide(L)'
;MDTERLTKKEFEVLLYFIDNESGSKRGGSNPIIKLCKDDKKHFMAYPAKIEKDLRKEISRVWAANICKKLEDRGILDHENLLPPRQKNKTEHYYLRSDFHAFSKIVKLIVDTATSKDRIWIFARSYFQENINESLVKKVLAERNVVIGRILDLWLWEPIEAQNLFDKYFKENVDSEKISFKEYIQKMVQHGTIKDGMYWSPPSFCLRMPVFADEMPRTEQLNALIEKNIDIFDRYPLLKSYRSGIEEYYKNRQYENSILPILALIKASPNALVEFLHGEWKPSGSDSCYCVCYSREGIGLLEYHIFKILFTAISDIALTRSVPGGREDNYALLRPNPNSTIKNKNFLLLIPQGNYNVYFDGGFRTGEDYIGEDLFLVPDENYYWVKSWIEFNPTCNAYFLNCNYIGNYESFIKKLVDKNDKISHYIFNKFSNVMKNILNNINLQNPIQEELQKKLLHELNFVILNNNLYEYISKLTKLSDSAKHKYEVYTNSSKYYNKTIILYDLVELNFSLLEDIFPEQIIKRDYRVEIEDLKKGEAKNE
;
A
#
# COMPACT_ATOMS: atom_id res chain seq x y z
N MET A 1 -10.65 31.06 12.71
CA MET A 1 -11.45 29.93 13.23
C MET A 1 -11.02 29.71 14.67
N ASP A 2 -11.94 29.81 15.61
CA ASP A 2 -11.65 29.49 17.02
C ASP A 2 -11.20 28.03 17.12
N THR A 3 -10.03 27.80 17.71
CA THR A 3 -9.50 26.46 17.93
C THR A 3 -10.33 25.81 19.04
N GLU A 4 -11.14 24.82 18.66
CA GLU A 4 -12.05 24.11 19.56
C GLU A 4 -11.30 23.12 20.48
N ARG A 5 -10.37 23.62 21.29
CA ARG A 5 -9.55 22.80 22.19
C ARG A 5 -10.41 22.14 23.26
N LEU A 6 -10.11 20.88 23.57
CA LEU A 6 -10.73 20.17 24.68
C LEU A 6 -10.20 20.72 26.00
N THR A 7 -11.07 20.84 27.00
CA THR A 7 -10.61 20.99 28.39
C THR A 7 -9.88 19.71 28.83
N LYS A 8 -9.04 19.80 29.87
CA LYS A 8 -8.30 18.65 30.41
C LYS A 8 -9.22 17.45 30.71
N LYS A 9 -10.39 17.70 31.32
CA LYS A 9 -11.37 16.65 31.65
C LYS A 9 -12.03 16.05 30.41
N GLU A 10 -12.37 16.87 29.41
CA GLU A 10 -12.93 16.37 28.15
C GLU A 10 -11.93 15.49 27.41
N PHE A 11 -10.65 15.90 27.41
CA PHE A 11 -9.55 15.13 26.86
C PHE A 11 -9.34 13.80 27.60
N GLU A 12 -9.37 13.79 28.93
CA GLU A 12 -9.28 12.56 29.74
C GLU A 12 -10.40 11.56 29.45
N VAL A 13 -11.65 12.03 29.30
CA VAL A 13 -12.78 11.17 28.92
C VAL A 13 -12.62 10.62 27.50
N LEU A 14 -12.19 11.45 26.54
CA LEU A 14 -11.92 10.97 25.17
C LEU A 14 -10.81 9.91 25.16
N LEU A 15 -9.71 10.15 25.89
CA LEU A 15 -8.62 9.18 26.02
C LEU A 15 -9.09 7.88 26.68
N TYR A 16 -10.00 7.95 27.66
CA TYR A 16 -10.59 6.77 28.28
C TYR A 16 -11.30 5.88 27.24
N PHE A 17 -12.09 6.47 26.34
CA PHE A 17 -12.71 5.69 25.26
C PHE A 17 -11.67 5.11 24.30
N ILE A 18 -10.71 5.91 23.84
CA ILE A 18 -9.65 5.46 22.91
C ILE A 18 -8.81 4.32 23.52
N ASP A 19 -8.42 4.44 24.79
CA ASP A 19 -7.64 3.44 25.51
C ASP A 19 -8.40 2.10 25.58
N ASN A 20 -9.69 2.13 25.94
CA ASN A 20 -10.48 0.91 26.07
C ASN A 20 -10.84 0.29 24.71
N GLU A 21 -11.12 1.09 23.70
CA GLU A 21 -11.33 0.61 22.32
C GLU A 21 -10.07 -0.07 21.77
N SER A 22 -8.88 0.40 22.20
CA SER A 22 -7.59 -0.20 21.86
C SER A 22 -7.24 -1.45 22.67
N GLY A 23 -8.16 -1.95 23.51
CA GLY A 23 -7.92 -3.09 24.40
C GLY A 23 -6.95 -2.81 25.56
N SER A 24 -6.60 -1.54 25.80
CA SER A 24 -5.75 -1.16 26.93
C SER A 24 -6.57 -1.21 28.23
N LYS A 25 -6.13 -2.02 29.20
CA LYS A 25 -6.81 -2.26 30.49
C LYS A 25 -6.76 -1.07 31.46
N ARG A 26 -6.86 0.17 30.98
CA ARG A 26 -6.93 1.35 31.86
C ARG A 26 -8.29 1.45 32.58
N GLY A 27 -9.36 0.88 32.03
CA GLY A 27 -10.64 0.67 32.73
C GLY A 27 -10.67 -0.67 33.46
N GLY A 28 -11.24 -0.72 34.67
CA GLY A 28 -11.21 -1.87 35.57
C GLY A 28 -11.82 -3.18 35.01
N SER A 29 -11.80 -4.23 35.84
CA SER A 29 -12.34 -5.56 35.53
C SER A 29 -13.76 -5.48 34.93
N ASN A 30 -13.94 -6.03 33.73
CA ASN A 30 -15.17 -6.15 32.93
C ASN A 30 -15.47 -4.95 31.99
N PRO A 31 -14.85 -4.88 30.80
CA PRO A 31 -15.30 -4.00 29.72
C PRO A 31 -16.68 -4.42 29.22
N ILE A 32 -17.53 -3.46 28.85
CA ILE A 32 -18.79 -3.74 28.17
C ILE A 32 -18.52 -3.60 26.68
N ILE A 33 -18.46 -4.72 25.96
CA ILE A 33 -18.27 -4.74 24.51
C ILE A 33 -19.57 -5.25 23.88
N LYS A 34 -20.17 -4.46 23.00
CA LYS A 34 -21.43 -4.82 22.33
C LYS A 34 -21.43 -4.44 20.86
N LEU A 35 -22.16 -5.24 20.08
CA LEU A 35 -22.52 -4.91 18.71
C LEU A 35 -23.52 -3.74 18.75
N CYS A 36 -23.17 -2.62 18.10
CA CYS A 36 -24.00 -1.42 18.05
C CYS A 36 -24.70 -1.30 16.69
N LYS A 37 -25.48 -0.22 16.50
CA LYS A 37 -26.25 0.06 15.27
C LYS A 37 -25.43 0.13 13.97
N ASP A 38 -24.12 0.34 14.07
CA ASP A 38 -23.20 0.37 12.93
C ASP A 38 -22.59 -1.00 12.60
N ASP A 39 -23.18 -2.07 13.15
CA ASP A 39 -22.75 -3.47 13.00
C ASP A 39 -21.31 -3.75 13.45
N LYS A 40 -20.76 -2.87 14.29
CA LYS A 40 -19.43 -3.03 14.89
C LYS A 40 -19.51 -3.23 16.39
N LYS A 41 -18.50 -3.93 16.92
CA LYS A 41 -18.35 -4.14 18.36
C LYS A 41 -17.60 -2.96 18.94
N HIS A 42 -18.22 -2.29 19.90
CA HIS A 42 -17.65 -1.13 20.56
C HIS A 42 -17.49 -1.34 22.05
N PHE A 43 -16.47 -0.74 22.64
CA PHE A 43 -16.45 -0.49 24.07
C PHE A 43 -17.49 0.56 24.41
N MET A 44 -18.31 0.24 25.41
CA MET A 44 -19.35 1.13 25.90
C MET A 44 -19.12 1.51 27.36
N ALA A 45 -19.40 2.79 27.68
CA ALA A 45 -19.36 3.27 29.04
C ALA A 45 -20.50 4.25 29.34
N TYR A 46 -20.99 4.21 30.58
CA TYR A 46 -21.96 5.15 31.12
C TYR A 46 -21.30 6.03 32.19
N PRO A 47 -21.86 7.21 32.51
CA PRO A 47 -21.20 8.19 33.37
C PRO A 47 -20.69 7.68 34.73
N ALA A 48 -21.45 6.78 35.37
CA ALA A 48 -21.04 6.20 36.66
C ALA A 48 -19.88 5.19 36.52
N LYS A 49 -19.73 4.53 35.36
CA LYS A 49 -18.56 3.68 35.07
C LYS A 49 -17.31 4.53 34.84
N ILE A 50 -17.45 5.63 34.08
CA ILE A 50 -16.34 6.57 33.83
C ILE A 50 -15.84 7.18 35.14
N GLU A 51 -16.75 7.65 36.01
CA GLU A 51 -16.41 8.16 37.36
C GLU A 51 -15.63 7.14 38.20
N LYS A 52 -16.07 5.87 38.17
CA LYS A 52 -15.43 4.78 38.90
C LYS A 52 -14.03 4.49 38.36
N ASP A 53 -13.89 4.43 37.04
CA ASP A 53 -12.64 4.04 36.38
C ASP A 53 -11.58 5.17 36.45
N LEU A 54 -12.01 6.45 36.39
CA LEU A 54 -11.14 7.63 36.50
C LEU A 54 -10.98 8.18 37.94
N ARG A 55 -11.37 7.39 38.96
CA ARG A 55 -11.03 7.56 40.40
C ARG A 55 -11.01 9.02 40.94
N LYS A 56 -12.18 9.66 40.99
CA LYS A 56 -12.45 11.01 41.56
C LYS A 56 -11.94 12.23 40.78
N GLU A 57 -11.26 12.06 39.63
CA GLU A 57 -10.88 13.20 38.78
C GLU A 57 -12.09 13.82 38.07
N ILE A 58 -13.09 12.99 37.78
CA ILE A 58 -14.34 13.36 37.10
C ILE A 58 -15.52 12.78 37.89
N SER A 59 -16.46 13.64 38.30
CA SER A 59 -17.70 13.19 38.93
C SER A 59 -18.70 12.68 37.89
N ARG A 60 -19.69 11.89 38.32
CA ARG A 60 -20.75 11.37 37.42
C ARG A 60 -21.43 12.45 36.59
N VAL A 61 -21.76 13.58 37.21
CA VAL A 61 -22.46 14.69 36.54
C VAL A 61 -21.57 15.28 35.46
N TRP A 62 -20.27 15.44 35.75
CA TRP A 62 -19.30 15.90 34.77
C TRP A 62 -19.09 14.91 33.64
N ALA A 63 -18.98 13.60 33.94
CA ALA A 63 -18.87 12.56 32.92
C ALA A 63 -20.08 12.58 31.97
N ALA A 64 -21.31 12.71 32.50
CA ALA A 64 -22.52 12.83 31.69
C ALA A 64 -22.49 14.06 30.77
N ASN A 65 -22.14 15.23 31.32
CA ASN A 65 -22.04 16.47 30.54
C ASN A 65 -20.97 16.38 29.45
N ILE A 66 -19.81 15.79 29.76
CA ILE A 66 -18.71 15.61 28.79
C ILE A 66 -19.12 14.64 27.69
N CYS A 67 -19.73 13.49 28.04
CA CYS A 67 -20.22 12.53 27.06
C CYS A 67 -21.22 13.17 26.09
N LYS A 68 -22.18 13.93 26.61
CA LYS A 68 -23.14 14.68 25.79
C LYS A 68 -22.45 15.70 24.87
N LYS A 69 -21.48 16.47 25.38
CA LYS A 69 -20.71 17.40 24.53
C LYS A 69 -19.95 16.70 23.41
N LEU A 70 -19.33 15.55 23.70
CA LEU A 70 -18.62 14.78 22.69
C LEU A 70 -19.58 14.15 21.67
N GLU A 71 -20.78 13.76 22.10
CA GLU A 71 -21.87 13.35 21.22
C GLU A 71 -22.35 14.51 20.33
N ASP A 72 -22.59 15.69 20.89
CA ASP A 72 -22.99 16.90 20.16
C ASP A 72 -21.93 17.29 19.09
N ARG A 73 -20.65 17.00 19.37
CA ARG A 73 -19.53 17.15 18.41
C ARG A 73 -19.48 16.05 17.35
N GLY A 74 -20.30 15.01 17.45
CA GLY A 74 -20.32 13.85 16.57
C GLY A 74 -19.14 12.90 16.78
N ILE A 75 -18.58 12.85 17.99
CA ILE A 75 -17.47 11.96 18.36
C ILE A 75 -17.99 10.69 19.03
N LEU A 76 -18.95 10.85 19.93
CA LEU A 76 -19.64 9.74 20.58
C LEU A 76 -21.04 9.55 19.98
N ASP A 77 -21.56 8.35 20.14
CA ASP A 77 -22.98 8.01 20.02
C ASP A 77 -23.36 7.20 21.26
N HIS A 78 -24.64 6.92 21.48
CA HIS A 78 -25.09 6.16 22.62
C HIS A 78 -26.20 5.15 22.30
N GLU A 79 -26.26 4.10 23.11
CA GLU A 79 -27.43 3.23 23.19
C GLU A 79 -28.06 3.28 24.58
N ASN A 80 -29.38 3.15 24.61
CA ASN A 80 -30.14 3.06 25.85
C ASN A 80 -30.25 1.60 26.29
N LEU A 81 -29.37 1.18 27.21
CA LEU A 81 -29.30 -0.19 27.70
C LEU A 81 -29.94 -0.30 29.07
N LEU A 82 -30.53 -1.47 29.40
CA LEU A 82 -31.02 -1.79 30.74
C LEU A 82 -29.95 -2.60 31.49
N PRO A 83 -29.24 -2.03 32.48
CA PRO A 83 -28.27 -2.80 33.26
C PRO A 83 -28.96 -3.91 34.07
N PRO A 84 -28.30 -5.07 34.31
CA PRO A 84 -28.90 -6.24 34.98
C PRO A 84 -29.47 -5.99 36.40
N ARG A 85 -29.24 -4.83 37.00
CA ARG A 85 -29.64 -4.47 38.37
C ARG A 85 -30.36 -3.13 38.47
N GLN A 86 -30.73 -2.51 37.35
CA GLN A 86 -31.40 -1.21 37.32
C GLN A 86 -32.79 -1.33 36.68
N LYS A 87 -33.74 -0.54 37.17
CA LYS A 87 -35.12 -0.51 36.65
C LYS A 87 -35.26 0.32 35.37
N ASN A 88 -34.36 1.28 35.16
CA ASN A 88 -34.42 2.23 34.05
C ASN A 88 -33.26 1.99 33.10
N LYS A 89 -33.49 2.28 31.82
CA LYS A 89 -32.43 2.32 30.81
C LYS A 89 -31.46 3.46 31.14
N THR A 90 -30.20 3.24 30.84
CA THR A 90 -29.13 4.22 30.96
C THR A 90 -28.42 4.39 29.62
N GLU A 91 -28.02 5.62 29.32
CA GLU A 91 -27.22 5.95 28.14
C GLU A 91 -25.80 5.38 28.29
N HIS A 92 -25.44 4.52 27.35
CA HIS A 92 -24.12 3.92 27.24
C HIS A 92 -23.47 4.46 25.96
N TYR A 93 -22.44 5.29 26.15
CA TYR A 93 -21.75 5.97 25.07
C TYR A 93 -20.65 5.09 24.49
N TYR A 94 -20.33 5.29 23.21
CA TYR A 94 -19.24 4.64 22.49
C TYR A 94 -18.66 5.57 21.42
N LEU A 95 -17.43 5.29 20.95
CA LEU A 95 -16.82 6.03 19.85
C LEU A 95 -17.52 5.70 18.55
N ARG A 96 -17.95 6.72 17.82
CA ARG A 96 -18.46 6.55 16.47
C ARG A 96 -17.36 6.01 15.56
N SER A 97 -17.73 5.07 14.69
CA SER A 97 -16.78 4.39 13.80
C SER A 97 -16.69 4.98 12.39
N ASP A 98 -17.40 6.09 12.13
CA ASP A 98 -17.40 6.76 10.84
C ASP A 98 -16.21 7.71 10.65
N PHE A 99 -15.94 8.03 9.39
CA PHE A 99 -14.80 8.85 8.98
C PHE A 99 -14.81 10.26 9.60
N HIS A 100 -15.98 10.90 9.70
CA HIS A 100 -16.06 12.26 10.24
C HIS A 100 -15.72 12.29 11.73
N ALA A 101 -16.22 11.31 12.49
CA ALA A 101 -15.86 11.15 13.90
C ALA A 101 -14.34 10.93 14.06
N PHE A 102 -13.75 9.99 13.31
CA PHE A 102 -12.31 9.73 13.34
C PHE A 102 -11.48 10.98 13.00
N SER A 103 -11.84 11.68 11.93
CA SER A 103 -11.15 12.90 11.48
C SER A 103 -11.18 14.01 12.54
N LYS A 104 -12.32 14.19 13.22
CA LYS A 104 -12.46 15.13 14.36
C LYS A 104 -11.60 14.71 15.54
N ILE A 105 -11.59 13.43 15.91
CA ILE A 105 -10.77 12.92 17.00
C ILE A 105 -9.29 13.20 16.74
N VAL A 106 -8.79 12.89 15.54
CA VAL A 106 -7.39 13.16 15.15
C VAL A 106 -7.03 14.62 15.37
N LYS A 107 -7.86 15.55 14.87
CA LYS A 107 -7.65 16.99 15.03
C LYS A 107 -7.65 17.42 16.50
N LEU A 108 -8.62 16.98 17.29
CA LEU A 108 -8.72 17.32 18.71
C LEU A 108 -7.53 16.81 19.53
N ILE A 109 -7.04 15.60 19.24
CA ILE A 109 -5.84 15.06 19.89
C ILE A 109 -4.63 15.93 19.55
N VAL A 110 -4.42 16.26 18.26
CA VAL A 110 -3.27 17.08 17.85
C VAL A 110 -3.37 18.50 18.42
N ASP A 111 -4.55 19.11 18.46
CA ASP A 111 -4.74 20.46 18.99
C ASP A 111 -4.58 20.57 20.51
N THR A 112 -4.79 19.45 21.24
CA THR A 112 -4.82 19.43 22.72
C THR A 112 -3.56 18.80 23.33
N ALA A 113 -3.03 17.73 22.75
CA ALA A 113 -1.93 16.95 23.32
C ALA A 113 -0.55 17.56 23.01
N THR A 114 0.42 17.33 23.90
CA THR A 114 1.82 17.67 23.63
C THR A 114 2.39 16.77 22.52
N SER A 115 3.44 17.22 21.81
CA SER A 115 4.04 16.42 20.73
C SER A 115 4.48 15.02 21.18
N LYS A 116 4.99 14.87 22.42
CA LYS A 116 5.33 13.57 23.00
C LYS A 116 4.09 12.71 23.24
N ASP A 117 3.05 13.27 23.85
CA ASP A 117 1.82 12.53 24.14
C ASP A 117 1.13 12.07 22.86
N ARG A 118 1.17 12.86 21.79
CA ARG A 118 0.64 12.49 20.46
C ARG A 118 1.23 11.16 20.00
N ILE A 119 2.56 11.01 19.99
CA ILE A 119 3.19 9.75 19.58
C ILE A 119 2.64 8.55 20.36
N TRP A 120 2.56 8.65 21.68
CA TRP A 120 2.04 7.59 22.53
C TRP A 120 0.55 7.30 22.29
N ILE A 121 -0.25 8.34 22.07
CA ILE A 121 -1.69 8.22 21.81
C ILE A 121 -1.93 7.56 20.44
N PHE A 122 -1.23 8.00 19.40
CA PHE A 122 -1.37 7.47 18.04
C PHE A 122 -0.77 6.07 17.87
N ALA A 123 0.11 5.63 18.78
CA ALA A 123 0.60 4.25 18.81
C ALA A 123 -0.46 3.22 19.27
N ARG A 124 -1.62 3.68 19.76
CA ARG A 124 -2.70 2.78 20.21
C ARG A 124 -3.42 2.10 19.04
N SER A 125 -3.90 0.87 19.27
CA SER A 125 -4.59 0.08 18.26
C SER A 125 -5.76 0.81 17.60
N TYR A 126 -6.52 1.63 18.34
CA TYR A 126 -7.58 2.46 17.76
C TYR A 126 -7.09 3.27 16.54
N PHE A 127 -5.96 3.97 16.66
CA PHE A 127 -5.42 4.74 15.53
C PHE A 127 -4.77 3.82 14.49
N GLN A 128 -3.99 2.84 14.92
CA GLN A 128 -3.25 1.95 14.01
C GLN A 128 -4.18 1.12 13.10
N GLU A 129 -5.38 0.78 13.58
CA GLU A 129 -6.40 0.06 12.81
C GLU A 129 -7.20 0.97 11.88
N ASN A 130 -7.45 2.22 12.29
CA ASN A 130 -8.20 3.20 11.48
C ASN A 130 -7.32 3.91 10.42
N ILE A 131 -6.00 3.99 10.61
CA ILE A 131 -5.06 4.54 9.63
C ILE A 131 -4.62 3.42 8.66
N ASN A 132 -5.40 3.22 7.61
CA ASN A 132 -5.24 2.11 6.66
C ASN A 132 -5.44 2.57 5.19
N GLU A 133 -5.33 1.63 4.25
CA GLU A 133 -5.52 1.89 2.80
C GLU A 133 -6.88 2.53 2.49
N SER A 134 -7.95 2.00 3.09
CA SER A 134 -9.32 2.49 2.89
C SER A 134 -9.49 3.94 3.33
N LEU A 135 -8.84 4.36 4.42
CA LEU A 135 -8.81 5.76 4.83
C LEU A 135 -8.20 6.66 3.75
N VAL A 136 -7.05 6.26 3.19
CA VAL A 136 -6.36 7.05 2.17
C VAL A 136 -7.22 7.17 0.92
N LYS A 137 -7.75 6.05 0.41
CA LYS A 137 -8.66 6.04 -0.74
C LYS A 137 -9.89 6.89 -0.53
N LYS A 138 -10.52 6.80 0.64
CA LYS A 138 -11.70 7.58 0.99
C LYS A 138 -11.42 9.08 0.95
N VAL A 139 -10.33 9.53 1.57
CA VAL A 139 -9.95 10.95 1.56
C VAL A 139 -9.64 11.43 0.15
N LEU A 140 -8.85 10.68 -0.62
CA LEU A 140 -8.54 11.06 -2.01
C LEU A 140 -9.80 11.10 -2.89
N ALA A 141 -10.74 10.17 -2.69
CA ALA A 141 -12.03 10.15 -3.39
C ALA A 141 -12.92 11.33 -3.00
N GLU A 142 -13.08 11.64 -1.70
CA GLU A 142 -13.84 12.81 -1.22
C GLU A 142 -13.27 14.13 -1.75
N ARG A 143 -11.96 14.18 -1.99
CA ARG A 143 -11.26 15.32 -2.60
C ARG A 143 -11.28 15.31 -4.14
N ASN A 144 -11.98 14.37 -4.77
CA ASN A 144 -12.05 14.20 -6.23
C ASN A 144 -10.66 14.12 -6.90
N VAL A 145 -9.71 13.45 -6.24
CA VAL A 145 -8.35 13.32 -6.75
C VAL A 145 -8.34 12.46 -8.01
N VAL A 146 -7.71 12.99 -9.05
CA VAL A 146 -7.48 12.32 -10.32
C VAL A 146 -5.99 12.21 -10.55
N ILE A 147 -5.52 11.00 -10.87
CA ILE A 147 -4.12 10.70 -11.14
C ILE A 147 -3.94 10.56 -12.65
N GLY A 148 -3.28 11.53 -13.27
CA GLY A 148 -2.92 11.50 -14.68
C GLY A 148 -1.76 10.53 -14.90
N ARG A 149 -1.93 9.58 -15.82
CA ARG A 149 -0.97 8.49 -16.07
C ARG A 149 -0.77 8.27 -17.56
N ILE A 150 0.47 7.98 -17.93
CA ILE A 150 0.79 7.35 -19.21
C ILE A 150 0.79 5.84 -18.99
N LEU A 151 -0.13 5.14 -19.65
CA LEU A 151 -0.19 3.69 -19.65
C LEU A 151 0.37 3.15 -20.98
N ASP A 152 1.55 2.55 -20.93
CA ASP A 152 2.23 1.91 -22.07
C ASP A 152 1.57 0.56 -22.45
N LEU A 153 1.45 0.24 -23.75
CA LEU A 153 0.75 -0.97 -24.21
C LEU A 153 1.17 -2.30 -23.55
N TRP A 154 2.41 -2.45 -23.10
CA TRP A 154 2.87 -3.66 -22.42
C TRP A 154 2.32 -3.83 -20.99
N LEU A 155 1.57 -2.86 -20.45
CA LEU A 155 0.81 -2.99 -19.20
C LEU A 155 -0.50 -3.77 -19.40
N TRP A 156 -0.88 -4.07 -20.64
CA TRP A 156 -2.07 -4.87 -20.92
C TRP A 156 -1.72 -6.35 -20.98
N GLU A 157 -2.67 -7.22 -20.65
CA GLU A 157 -2.57 -8.66 -20.85
C GLU A 157 -2.14 -8.98 -22.30
N PRO A 158 -1.34 -10.02 -22.54
CA PRO A 158 -0.63 -10.18 -23.82
C PRO A 158 -1.50 -10.13 -25.08
N ILE A 159 -2.69 -10.72 -25.03
CA ILE A 159 -3.64 -10.71 -26.15
C ILE A 159 -4.21 -9.31 -26.37
N GLU A 160 -4.57 -8.61 -25.29
CA GLU A 160 -5.08 -7.24 -25.36
C GLU A 160 -3.99 -6.28 -25.86
N ALA A 161 -2.78 -6.38 -25.33
CA ALA A 161 -1.63 -5.57 -25.70
C ALA A 161 -1.34 -5.69 -27.21
N GLN A 162 -1.33 -6.91 -27.74
CA GLN A 162 -1.13 -7.16 -29.16
C GLN A 162 -2.26 -6.57 -30.02
N ASN A 163 -3.53 -6.77 -29.64
CA ASN A 163 -4.66 -6.22 -30.38
C ASN A 163 -4.68 -4.69 -30.38
N LEU A 164 -4.35 -4.07 -29.23
CA LEU A 164 -4.24 -2.62 -29.11
C LEU A 164 -3.05 -2.08 -29.92
N PHE A 165 -1.92 -2.78 -29.92
CA PHE A 165 -0.75 -2.45 -30.73
C PHE A 165 -1.07 -2.46 -32.22
N ASP A 166 -1.69 -3.53 -32.70
CA ASP A 166 -2.07 -3.69 -34.11
C ASP A 166 -3.04 -2.59 -34.56
N LYS A 167 -3.96 -2.16 -33.68
CA LYS A 167 -4.86 -1.04 -33.97
C LYS A 167 -4.13 0.31 -33.95
N TYR A 168 -3.31 0.56 -32.94
CA TYR A 168 -2.57 1.82 -32.79
C TYR A 168 -1.67 2.10 -34.00
N PHE A 169 -0.92 1.10 -34.47
CA PHE A 169 -0.03 1.25 -35.62
C PHE A 169 -0.77 1.36 -36.96
N LYS A 170 -1.92 0.71 -37.12
CA LYS A 170 -2.77 0.88 -38.32
C LYS A 170 -3.27 2.32 -38.48
N GLU A 171 -3.42 3.05 -37.38
CA GLU A 171 -4.04 4.39 -37.39
C GLU A 171 -3.04 5.55 -37.33
N ASN A 172 -1.79 5.34 -36.91
CA ASN A 172 -0.89 6.46 -36.53
C ASN A 172 0.52 6.45 -37.17
N VAL A 173 0.92 5.45 -37.98
CA VAL A 173 2.31 5.37 -38.47
C VAL A 173 2.40 4.93 -39.94
N ASP A 174 2.94 5.79 -40.80
CA ASP A 174 3.25 5.53 -42.23
C ASP A 174 4.56 4.76 -42.47
N SER A 175 5.38 4.56 -41.42
CA SER A 175 6.68 3.85 -41.52
C SER A 175 6.57 2.35 -41.22
N GLU A 176 7.51 1.58 -41.76
CA GLU A 176 7.66 0.10 -41.68
C GLU A 176 6.94 -0.55 -40.49
N LYS A 177 5.98 -1.43 -40.82
CA LYS A 177 5.21 -2.24 -39.87
C LYS A 177 6.15 -3.15 -39.07
N ILE A 178 6.61 -2.69 -37.91
CA ILE A 178 7.24 -3.56 -36.92
C ILE A 178 6.18 -4.48 -36.31
N SER A 179 6.54 -5.74 -36.05
CA SER A 179 5.67 -6.65 -35.30
C SER A 179 5.66 -6.32 -33.80
N PHE A 180 4.60 -6.74 -33.09
CA PHE A 180 4.53 -6.59 -31.63
C PHE A 180 5.71 -7.26 -30.91
N LYS A 181 6.18 -8.40 -31.43
CA LYS A 181 7.36 -9.10 -30.91
C LYS A 181 8.63 -8.25 -31.03
N GLU A 182 8.88 -7.66 -32.21
CA GLU A 182 10.03 -6.77 -32.43
C GLU A 182 9.93 -5.51 -31.57
N TYR A 183 8.72 -4.98 -31.37
CA TYR A 183 8.47 -3.87 -30.44
C TYR A 183 8.94 -4.20 -29.02
N ILE A 184 8.46 -5.30 -28.44
CA ILE A 184 8.83 -5.71 -27.08
C ILE A 184 10.34 -5.97 -26.98
N GLN A 185 10.93 -6.62 -27.99
CA GLN A 185 12.38 -6.89 -28.01
C GLN A 185 13.21 -5.61 -28.03
N LYS A 186 12.83 -4.61 -28.84
CA LYS A 186 13.47 -3.29 -28.84
C LYS A 186 13.35 -2.60 -27.48
N MET A 187 12.16 -2.64 -26.86
CA MET A 187 11.95 -2.05 -25.53
C MET A 187 12.78 -2.70 -24.43
N VAL A 188 13.02 -4.02 -24.50
CA VAL A 188 13.91 -4.72 -23.57
C VAL A 188 15.38 -4.35 -23.81
N GLN A 189 15.82 -4.31 -25.07
CA GLN A 189 17.22 -4.06 -25.43
C GLN A 189 17.70 -2.65 -25.10
N HIS A 190 16.85 -1.63 -25.27
CA HIS A 190 17.23 -0.24 -25.04
C HIS A 190 17.15 0.19 -23.56
N GLY A 191 16.71 -0.71 -22.67
CA GLY A 191 16.18 -0.31 -21.37
C GLY A 191 14.96 0.58 -21.56
N THR A 192 14.28 0.99 -20.49
CA THR A 192 13.33 2.10 -20.58
C THR A 192 14.07 3.33 -21.13
N ILE A 193 13.85 3.59 -22.43
CA ILE A 193 14.28 4.75 -23.24
C ILE A 193 15.36 5.58 -22.56
N LYS A 194 16.64 5.31 -22.86
CA LYS A 194 17.69 6.29 -22.58
C LYS A 194 17.36 7.57 -23.36
N ASP A 195 17.47 8.70 -22.67
CA ASP A 195 17.28 10.05 -23.23
C ASP A 195 17.95 10.17 -24.61
N GLY A 196 17.15 10.42 -25.65
CA GLY A 196 17.63 10.68 -27.01
C GLY A 196 17.05 9.78 -28.12
N MET A 197 16.35 8.69 -27.79
CA MET A 197 15.62 7.91 -28.81
C MET A 197 14.22 8.51 -29.03
N TYR A 198 13.96 9.03 -30.24
CA TYR A 198 12.70 9.63 -30.71
C TYR A 198 11.49 8.67 -30.78
N TRP A 199 11.54 7.54 -30.09
CA TRP A 199 10.54 6.49 -30.18
C TRP A 199 9.76 6.40 -28.88
N SER A 200 8.76 7.25 -28.74
CA SER A 200 7.79 7.16 -27.65
C SER A 200 6.94 5.90 -27.85
N PRO A 201 6.94 4.94 -26.91
CA PRO A 201 6.13 3.75 -27.04
C PRO A 201 4.66 4.14 -27.14
N PRO A 202 3.86 3.40 -27.93
CA PRO A 202 2.42 3.58 -27.93
C PRO A 202 1.88 3.51 -26.51
N SER A 203 1.14 4.54 -26.13
CA SER A 203 0.64 4.69 -24.78
C SER A 203 -0.65 5.50 -24.76
N PHE A 204 -1.42 5.32 -23.68
CA PHE A 204 -2.65 6.06 -23.44
C PHE A 204 -2.45 7.00 -22.25
N CYS A 205 -2.67 8.28 -22.48
CA CYS A 205 -2.72 9.28 -21.41
C CYS A 205 -4.11 9.25 -20.79
N LEU A 206 -4.24 8.72 -19.58
CA LEU A 206 -5.51 8.57 -18.88
C LEU A 206 -5.53 9.35 -17.56
N ARG A 207 -6.67 9.96 -17.27
CA ARG A 207 -7.06 10.53 -15.99
C ARG A 207 -7.70 9.43 -15.14
N MET A 208 -7.02 8.97 -14.09
CA MET A 208 -7.43 7.83 -13.27
C MET A 208 -8.00 8.33 -11.93
N PRO A 209 -9.33 8.38 -11.73
CA PRO A 209 -9.90 8.80 -10.46
C PRO A 209 -9.55 7.84 -9.32
N VAL A 210 -9.35 8.35 -8.11
CA VAL A 210 -9.26 7.48 -6.93
C VAL A 210 -10.68 7.14 -6.45
N PHE A 211 -10.98 5.84 -6.33
CA PHE A 211 -12.29 5.37 -5.91
C PHE A 211 -12.27 4.94 -4.44
N ALA A 212 -13.37 5.19 -3.74
CA ALA A 212 -13.62 4.59 -2.44
C ALA A 212 -13.91 3.08 -2.59
N ASP A 213 -13.57 2.29 -1.57
CA ASP A 213 -13.70 0.83 -1.64
C ASP A 213 -15.16 0.37 -1.81
N GLU A 214 -16.12 1.17 -1.36
CA GLU A 214 -17.56 0.85 -1.45
C GLU A 214 -18.18 1.13 -2.82
N MET A 215 -17.47 1.85 -3.72
CA MET A 215 -18.03 2.24 -5.02
C MET A 215 -18.20 1.02 -5.95
N PRO A 216 -19.39 0.76 -6.52
CA PRO A 216 -19.62 -0.32 -7.47
C PRO A 216 -18.71 -0.25 -8.70
N ARG A 217 -18.20 -1.41 -9.17
CA ARG A 217 -17.31 -1.47 -10.35
C ARG A 217 -17.88 -0.83 -11.61
N THR A 218 -19.19 -0.93 -11.82
CA THR A 218 -19.89 -0.31 -12.96
C THR A 218 -19.85 1.21 -12.88
N GLU A 219 -20.01 1.77 -11.68
CA GLU A 219 -19.92 3.20 -11.42
C GLU A 219 -18.49 3.70 -11.59
N GLN A 220 -17.50 2.98 -11.06
CA GLN A 220 -16.07 3.28 -11.25
C GLN A 220 -15.70 3.35 -12.74
N LEU A 221 -16.17 2.39 -13.53
CA LEU A 221 -15.93 2.38 -14.98
C LEU A 221 -16.57 3.61 -15.66
N ASN A 222 -17.82 3.92 -15.34
CA ASN A 222 -18.52 5.04 -15.95
C ASN A 222 -17.81 6.36 -15.64
N ALA A 223 -17.40 6.56 -14.38
CA ALA A 223 -16.62 7.73 -13.97
C ALA A 223 -15.26 7.80 -14.71
N LEU A 224 -14.58 6.66 -14.90
CA LEU A 224 -13.35 6.61 -15.67
C LEU A 224 -13.57 7.02 -17.14
N ILE A 225 -14.63 6.49 -17.78
CA ILE A 225 -14.97 6.83 -19.17
C ILE A 225 -15.30 8.32 -19.29
N GLU A 226 -16.11 8.86 -18.38
CA GLU A 226 -16.50 10.27 -18.37
C GLU A 226 -15.27 11.20 -18.30
N LYS A 227 -14.28 10.86 -17.46
CA LYS A 227 -13.04 11.64 -17.33
C LYS A 227 -12.10 11.54 -18.54
N ASN A 228 -12.32 10.56 -19.41
CA ASN A 228 -11.44 10.22 -20.54
C ASN A 228 -12.21 10.07 -21.85
N ILE A 229 -13.33 10.79 -22.02
CA ILE A 229 -14.25 10.59 -23.14
C ILE A 229 -13.53 10.62 -24.49
N ASP A 230 -12.63 11.59 -24.70
CA ASP A 230 -11.86 11.74 -25.94
C ASP A 230 -11.01 10.50 -26.27
N ILE A 231 -10.38 9.90 -25.27
CA ILE A 231 -9.53 8.72 -25.44
C ILE A 231 -10.38 7.49 -25.70
N PHE A 232 -11.51 7.32 -25.00
CA PHE A 232 -12.41 6.19 -25.20
C PHE A 232 -13.21 6.27 -26.49
N ASP A 233 -13.46 7.46 -27.02
CA ASP A 233 -14.10 7.68 -28.32
C ASP A 233 -13.12 7.40 -29.46
N ARG A 234 -11.85 7.83 -29.33
CA ARG A 234 -10.79 7.48 -30.29
C ARG A 234 -10.45 6.00 -30.26
N TYR A 235 -10.43 5.38 -29.07
CA TYR A 235 -10.08 3.97 -28.88
C TYR A 235 -11.18 3.18 -28.15
N PRO A 236 -12.32 2.87 -28.81
CA PRO A 236 -13.46 2.18 -28.17
C PRO A 236 -13.12 0.80 -27.60
N LEU A 237 -12.07 0.14 -28.12
CA LEU A 237 -11.60 -1.14 -27.62
C LEU A 237 -11.12 -1.08 -26.17
N LEU A 238 -10.72 0.09 -25.65
CA LEU A 238 -10.39 0.25 -24.22
C LEU A 238 -11.59 -0.04 -23.32
N LYS A 239 -12.83 0.07 -23.83
CA LYS A 239 -14.03 -0.34 -23.10
C LYS A 239 -14.10 -1.86 -22.93
N SER A 240 -13.47 -2.67 -23.78
CA SER A 240 -13.43 -4.13 -23.66
C SER A 240 -12.08 -4.67 -23.17
N TYR A 241 -10.98 -3.95 -23.44
CA TYR A 241 -9.60 -4.31 -23.11
C TYR A 241 -9.09 -3.44 -21.97
N ARG A 242 -9.41 -3.89 -20.75
CA ARG A 242 -9.22 -3.10 -19.52
C ARG A 242 -8.05 -3.57 -18.67
N SER A 243 -7.35 -4.62 -19.07
CA SER A 243 -6.35 -5.24 -18.21
C SER A 243 -5.26 -4.28 -17.72
N GLY A 244 -4.80 -3.32 -18.55
CA GLY A 244 -3.85 -2.29 -18.12
C GLY A 244 -4.42 -1.27 -17.14
N ILE A 245 -5.71 -0.92 -17.29
CA ILE A 245 -6.45 -0.07 -16.35
C ILE A 245 -6.64 -0.81 -15.02
N GLU A 246 -7.01 -2.08 -15.07
CA GLU A 246 -7.21 -2.92 -13.89
C GLU A 246 -5.91 -3.19 -13.14
N GLU A 247 -4.81 -3.47 -13.85
CA GLU A 247 -3.47 -3.63 -13.24
C GLU A 247 -3.02 -2.34 -12.54
N TYR A 248 -3.32 -1.18 -13.14
CA TYR A 248 -3.05 0.10 -12.50
C TYR A 248 -3.74 0.20 -11.13
N TYR A 249 -5.06 -0.02 -11.07
CA TYR A 249 -5.79 0.08 -9.80
C TYR A 249 -5.40 -0.99 -8.80
N LYS A 250 -5.09 -2.20 -9.29
CA LYS A 250 -4.74 -3.33 -8.43
C LYS A 250 -3.39 -3.16 -7.73
N ASN A 251 -2.36 -2.74 -8.48
CA ASN A 251 -0.98 -2.75 -7.97
C ASN A 251 -0.37 -1.34 -7.96
N ARG A 252 -0.46 -0.61 -9.09
CA ARG A 252 0.32 0.63 -9.28
C ARG A 252 -0.19 1.80 -8.47
N GLN A 253 -1.51 1.94 -8.30
CA GLN A 253 -2.10 2.99 -7.47
C GLN A 253 -1.68 2.79 -6.01
N TYR A 254 -1.75 1.54 -5.54
CA TYR A 254 -1.31 1.20 -4.20
C TYR A 254 0.17 1.53 -3.98
N GLU A 255 1.07 1.01 -4.81
CA GLU A 255 2.52 1.15 -4.64
C GLU A 255 3.03 2.59 -4.77
N ASN A 256 2.45 3.38 -5.69
CA ASN A 256 3.00 4.69 -6.05
C ASN A 256 2.24 5.87 -5.42
N SER A 257 1.04 5.66 -4.90
CA SER A 257 0.20 6.75 -4.39
C SER A 257 -0.34 6.45 -3.00
N ILE A 258 -0.97 5.29 -2.80
CA ILE A 258 -1.62 4.98 -1.52
C ILE A 258 -0.60 4.64 -0.43
N LEU A 259 0.30 3.69 -0.68
CA LEU A 259 1.29 3.22 0.29
C LEU A 259 2.28 4.34 0.71
N PRO A 260 2.79 5.19 -0.19
CA PRO A 260 3.61 6.34 0.21
C PRO A 260 2.88 7.31 1.14
N ILE A 261 1.64 7.66 0.83
CA ILE A 261 0.83 8.52 1.71
C ILE A 261 0.59 7.81 3.06
N LEU A 262 0.19 6.54 3.03
CA LEU A 262 -0.08 5.73 4.21
C LEU A 262 1.13 5.68 5.16
N ALA A 263 2.33 5.48 4.61
CA ALA A 263 3.57 5.43 5.39
C ALA A 263 3.80 6.76 6.14
N LEU A 264 3.61 7.89 5.46
CA LEU A 264 3.81 9.22 6.06
C LEU A 264 2.80 9.51 7.17
N ILE A 265 1.51 9.25 6.93
CA ILE A 265 0.44 9.56 7.90
C ILE A 265 0.45 8.61 9.10
N LYS A 266 0.98 7.39 8.95
CA LYS A 266 1.23 6.49 10.09
C LYS A 266 2.41 6.96 10.93
N ALA A 267 3.49 7.40 10.28
CA ALA A 267 4.71 7.81 10.96
C ALA A 267 4.61 9.19 11.63
N SER A 268 3.65 10.04 11.25
CA SER A 268 3.51 11.38 11.81
C SER A 268 2.04 11.77 12.04
N PRO A 269 1.65 12.03 13.30
CA PRO A 269 0.34 12.61 13.62
C PRO A 269 0.06 13.95 12.94
N ASN A 270 1.06 14.81 12.77
CA ASN A 270 0.87 16.09 12.08
C ASN A 270 0.69 15.87 10.57
N ALA A 271 1.39 14.92 9.96
CA ALA A 271 1.20 14.57 8.55
C ALA A 271 -0.20 13.97 8.30
N LEU A 272 -0.73 13.20 9.26
CA LEU A 272 -2.12 12.74 9.21
C LEU A 272 -3.11 13.91 9.28
N VAL A 273 -2.87 14.91 10.14
CA VAL A 273 -3.71 16.11 10.18
C VAL A 273 -3.65 16.88 8.87
N GLU A 274 -2.46 17.09 8.30
CA GLU A 274 -2.30 17.73 6.99
C GLU A 274 -3.03 16.94 5.89
N PHE A 275 -2.94 15.61 5.92
CA PHE A 275 -3.67 14.75 4.97
C PHE A 275 -5.20 14.90 5.09
N LEU A 276 -5.74 14.87 6.31
CA LEU A 276 -7.20 14.91 6.54
C LEU A 276 -7.80 16.31 6.37
N HIS A 277 -7.12 17.33 6.89
CA HIS A 277 -7.64 18.69 7.07
C HIS A 277 -6.95 19.72 6.18
N GLY A 278 -5.86 19.37 5.51
CA GLY A 278 -5.15 20.25 4.60
C GLY A 278 -5.98 20.63 3.38
N GLU A 279 -5.49 21.65 2.67
CA GLU A 279 -6.10 22.15 1.45
C GLU A 279 -5.64 21.32 0.24
N TRP A 280 -6.42 20.27 -0.05
CA TRP A 280 -6.30 19.52 -1.30
C TRP A 280 -6.98 20.29 -2.42
N LYS A 281 -6.19 20.95 -3.27
CA LYS A 281 -6.70 21.45 -4.54
C LYS A 281 -6.98 20.26 -5.47
N PRO A 282 -8.10 20.23 -6.20
CA PRO A 282 -8.37 19.17 -7.17
C PRO A 282 -7.30 19.21 -8.27
N SER A 283 -6.40 18.25 -8.26
CA SER A 283 -5.36 18.15 -9.27
C SER A 283 -5.97 17.88 -10.65
N GLY A 284 -5.63 18.70 -11.65
CA GLY A 284 -6.00 18.45 -13.05
C GLY A 284 -7.43 18.78 -13.46
N SER A 285 -8.14 19.65 -12.72
CA SER A 285 -9.49 20.11 -13.11
C SER A 285 -9.48 21.19 -14.21
N ASP A 286 -8.44 22.03 -14.27
CA ASP A 286 -8.48 23.24 -15.12
C ASP A 286 -7.63 23.18 -16.40
N SER A 287 -6.69 22.24 -16.54
CA SER A 287 -5.87 22.15 -17.75
C SER A 287 -6.47 21.19 -18.79
N CYS A 288 -7.28 21.76 -19.66
CA CYS A 288 -7.90 21.05 -20.79
C CYS A 288 -6.88 20.60 -21.87
N TYR A 289 -5.57 20.87 -21.70
CA TYR A 289 -4.58 20.69 -22.77
C TYR A 289 -3.16 20.22 -22.37
N CYS A 290 -2.86 19.89 -21.10
CA CYS A 290 -1.51 19.42 -20.78
C CYS A 290 -1.41 17.88 -20.89
N VAL A 291 -0.84 17.42 -22.02
CA VAL A 291 -0.66 16.00 -22.41
C VAL A 291 0.52 15.34 -21.67
N CYS A 292 1.17 16.04 -20.74
CA CYS A 292 2.43 15.60 -20.13
C CYS A 292 2.22 14.95 -18.77
N TYR A 293 1.49 13.82 -18.71
CA TYR A 293 1.46 13.00 -17.50
C TYR A 293 2.77 12.21 -17.34
N SER A 294 3.16 11.92 -16.09
CA SER A 294 4.27 10.99 -15.85
C SER A 294 3.78 9.53 -15.91
N ARG A 295 4.69 8.59 -16.18
CA ARG A 295 4.41 7.15 -16.11
C ARG A 295 4.02 6.74 -14.69
N GLU A 296 4.67 7.37 -13.72
CA GLU A 296 4.45 7.21 -12.29
C GLU A 296 3.23 7.96 -11.79
N GLY A 297 2.63 8.85 -12.60
CA GLY A 297 1.43 9.65 -12.29
C GLY A 297 1.41 10.30 -10.91
N ILE A 298 2.59 10.50 -10.32
CA ILE A 298 2.74 11.19 -9.04
C ILE A 298 2.70 12.70 -9.22
N GLY A 299 2.96 13.21 -10.43
CA GLY A 299 3.06 14.66 -10.72
C GLY A 299 1.91 15.47 -10.16
N LEU A 300 0.68 15.00 -10.35
CA LEU A 300 -0.54 15.65 -9.86
C LEU A 300 -0.69 15.62 -8.32
N LEU A 301 0.08 14.78 -7.63
CA LEU A 301 0.10 14.66 -6.18
C LEU A 301 1.38 15.24 -5.57
N GLU A 302 2.34 15.68 -6.38
CA GLU A 302 3.68 16.05 -5.89
C GLU A 302 3.59 17.13 -4.81
N TYR A 303 2.66 18.09 -4.95
CA TYR A 303 2.48 19.14 -3.94
C TYR A 303 2.07 18.60 -2.58
N HIS A 304 1.03 17.78 -2.61
CA HIS A 304 0.37 17.30 -1.40
C HIS A 304 1.30 16.30 -0.72
N ILE A 305 1.91 15.40 -1.50
CA ILE A 305 2.92 14.48 -0.99
C ILE A 305 4.14 15.24 -0.46
N PHE A 306 4.59 16.32 -1.11
CA PHE A 306 5.67 17.18 -0.61
C PHE A 306 5.30 17.79 0.75
N LYS A 307 4.12 18.40 0.88
CA LYS A 307 3.64 18.95 2.16
C LYS A 307 3.59 17.91 3.26
N ILE A 308 3.00 16.75 2.98
CA ILE A 308 2.86 15.65 3.94
C ILE A 308 4.26 15.12 4.33
N LEU A 309 5.17 14.95 3.35
CA LEU A 309 6.54 14.48 3.57
C LEU A 309 7.31 15.42 4.51
N PHE A 310 7.35 16.71 4.20
CA PHE A 310 8.10 17.67 5.03
C PHE A 310 7.44 17.92 6.39
N THR A 311 6.11 17.80 6.48
CA THR A 311 5.40 17.76 7.77
C THR A 311 5.82 16.55 8.59
N ALA A 312 5.89 15.36 7.98
CA ALA A 312 6.34 14.14 8.64
C ALA A 312 7.80 14.24 9.11
N ILE A 313 8.70 14.75 8.26
CA ILE A 313 10.11 14.96 8.62
C ILE A 313 10.23 15.92 9.81
N SER A 314 9.50 17.03 9.79
CA SER A 314 9.51 18.01 10.88
C SER A 314 9.03 17.39 12.20
N ASP A 315 7.92 16.65 12.15
CA ASP A 315 7.33 15.99 13.31
C ASP A 315 8.25 14.90 13.89
N ILE A 316 8.85 14.07 13.03
CA ILE A 316 9.82 13.03 13.43
C ILE A 316 11.09 13.67 14.00
N ALA A 317 11.60 14.76 13.41
CA ALA A 317 12.78 15.44 13.93
C ALA A 317 12.56 16.05 15.32
N LEU A 318 11.35 16.58 15.57
CA LEU A 318 10.97 17.17 16.86
C LEU A 318 10.74 16.10 17.93
N THR A 319 10.01 15.04 17.60
CA THR A 319 9.62 13.99 18.57
C THR A 319 10.69 12.91 18.75
N ARG A 320 11.55 12.71 17.74
CA ARG A 320 12.53 11.62 17.64
C ARG A 320 11.89 10.24 17.79
N SER A 321 10.63 10.10 17.35
CA SER A 321 9.85 8.88 17.49
C SER A 321 8.76 8.83 16.41
N VAL A 322 8.26 7.62 16.14
CA VAL A 322 7.13 7.37 15.24
C VAL A 322 6.04 6.64 16.02
N PRO A 323 4.74 6.91 15.76
CA PRO A 323 3.67 6.09 16.30
C PRO A 323 3.73 4.69 15.67
N GLY A 324 3.88 3.63 16.45
CA GLY A 324 3.94 2.29 15.87
C GLY A 324 3.99 1.16 16.88
N GLY A 325 3.40 0.02 16.48
CA GLY A 325 3.65 -1.30 17.07
C GLY A 325 4.89 -1.97 16.45
N ARG A 326 5.17 -3.23 16.81
CA ARG A 326 6.46 -3.94 16.57
C ARG A 326 7.08 -3.86 15.17
N GLU A 327 6.31 -3.57 14.11
CA GLU A 327 6.74 -3.64 12.69
C GLU A 327 7.19 -2.27 12.13
N ASP A 328 6.71 -1.15 12.66
CA ASP A 328 6.96 0.22 12.15
C ASP A 328 7.76 1.06 13.17
N ASN A 329 8.72 0.43 13.86
CA ASN A 329 9.36 1.00 15.06
C ASN A 329 10.41 2.11 14.81
N TYR A 330 10.67 2.49 13.57
CA TYR A 330 11.66 3.53 13.30
C TYR A 330 11.42 4.22 11.95
N ALA A 331 11.90 5.45 11.85
CA ALA A 331 12.11 6.16 10.60
C ALA A 331 13.58 6.58 10.52
N LEU A 332 14.16 6.52 9.32
CA LEU A 332 15.56 6.86 9.09
C LEU A 332 15.67 8.11 8.20
N LEU A 333 16.21 9.19 8.76
CA LEU A 333 16.51 10.43 8.05
C LEU A 333 17.94 10.38 7.53
N ARG A 334 18.10 10.14 6.22
CA ARG A 334 19.36 9.83 5.52
C ARG A 334 20.16 8.65 6.12
N PRO A 335 20.85 7.85 5.29
CA PRO A 335 21.75 6.84 5.83
C PRO A 335 22.94 7.50 6.52
N ASN A 336 23.24 7.06 7.75
CA ASN A 336 24.50 7.40 8.42
C ASN A 336 25.67 6.90 7.53
N PRO A 337 26.77 7.67 7.36
CA PRO A 337 27.97 7.20 6.65
C PRO A 337 28.48 5.81 7.11
N ASN A 338 28.23 5.47 8.37
CA ASN A 338 28.59 4.18 8.97
C ASN A 338 27.49 3.11 8.89
N SER A 339 26.34 3.41 8.26
CA SER A 339 25.25 2.44 8.12
C SER A 339 25.59 1.34 7.12
N THR A 340 24.94 0.17 7.27
CA THR A 340 25.01 -0.95 6.31
C THR A 340 24.24 -0.66 5.02
N ILE A 341 23.36 0.34 5.01
CA ILE A 341 22.64 0.83 3.83
C ILE A 341 23.57 1.81 3.09
N LYS A 342 24.74 1.34 2.68
CA LYS A 342 25.66 2.11 1.84
C LYS A 342 25.07 2.16 0.42
N ASN A 343 25.16 3.33 -0.23
CA ASN A 343 24.78 3.57 -1.64
C ASN A 343 23.31 3.86 -1.95
N LYS A 344 22.46 4.19 -0.97
CA LYS A 344 21.09 4.68 -1.26
C LYS A 344 20.93 6.15 -0.89
N ASN A 345 20.59 6.97 -1.88
CA ASN A 345 20.26 8.37 -1.67
C ASN A 345 18.75 8.49 -1.43
N PHE A 346 18.35 8.56 -0.16
CA PHE A 346 16.99 8.88 0.26
C PHE A 346 17.03 9.94 1.36
N LEU A 347 15.99 10.78 1.40
CA LEU A 347 15.77 11.75 2.48
C LEU A 347 15.18 11.07 3.71
N LEU A 348 14.16 10.24 3.51
CA LEU A 348 13.43 9.55 4.57
C LEU A 348 13.13 8.10 4.16
N LEU A 349 13.30 7.17 5.10
CA LEU A 349 12.85 5.79 4.99
C LEU A 349 11.87 5.48 6.13
N ILE A 350 10.74 4.89 5.77
CA ILE A 350 9.72 4.38 6.69
C ILE A 350 9.45 2.90 6.35
N PRO A 351 9.79 1.95 7.23
CA PRO A 351 9.32 0.57 7.13
C PRO A 351 7.80 0.52 7.23
N GLN A 352 7.17 -0.30 6.40
CA GLN A 352 5.73 -0.56 6.36
C GLN A 352 5.51 -2.06 6.12
N GLY A 353 5.51 -2.82 7.21
CA GLY A 353 5.46 -4.28 7.17
C GLY A 353 6.60 -4.87 6.32
N ASN A 354 6.24 -5.40 5.15
CA ASN A 354 7.17 -6.09 4.24
C ASN A 354 7.94 -5.15 3.31
N TYR A 355 7.54 -3.88 3.27
CA TYR A 355 8.11 -2.90 2.37
C TYR A 355 8.86 -1.85 3.16
N ASN A 356 9.97 -1.40 2.61
CA ASN A 356 10.56 -0.12 2.96
C ASN A 356 10.06 0.90 1.96
N VAL A 357 9.44 1.96 2.47
CA VAL A 357 9.03 3.11 1.66
C VAL A 357 10.09 4.18 1.79
N TYR A 358 10.72 4.51 0.68
CA TYR A 358 11.74 5.53 0.57
C TYR A 358 11.15 6.80 -0.02
N PHE A 359 11.63 7.93 0.46
CA PHE A 359 11.27 9.25 -0.01
C PHE A 359 12.52 10.07 -0.27
N ASP A 360 12.45 10.88 -1.31
CA ASP A 360 13.36 11.98 -1.58
C ASP A 360 12.54 13.18 -2.05
N GLY A 361 13.08 14.37 -1.92
CA GLY A 361 12.37 15.58 -2.31
C GLY A 361 13.28 16.79 -2.36
N GLY A 362 12.87 17.76 -3.15
CA GLY A 362 13.60 18.99 -3.33
C GLY A 362 12.76 20.06 -3.99
N PHE A 363 13.39 21.19 -4.23
CA PHE A 363 12.80 22.34 -4.90
C PHE A 363 13.78 22.89 -5.93
N ARG A 364 13.25 23.39 -7.04
CA ARG A 364 14.02 24.09 -8.05
C ARG A 364 14.18 25.54 -7.58
N THR A 365 15.41 25.93 -7.28
CA THR A 365 15.75 27.34 -7.01
C THR A 365 16.27 27.98 -8.29
N GLY A 366 15.77 29.17 -8.64
CA GLY A 366 16.28 29.93 -9.80
C GLY A 366 15.22 30.48 -10.76
N GLU A 367 13.92 30.29 -10.50
CA GLU A 367 12.84 30.84 -11.34
C GLU A 367 12.22 32.14 -10.76
N ASP A 368 12.85 32.75 -9.74
CA ASP A 368 12.21 33.75 -8.87
C ASP A 368 12.08 35.18 -9.44
N TYR A 369 12.45 35.46 -10.69
CA TYR A 369 12.49 36.84 -11.20
C TYR A 369 11.82 37.04 -12.56
N ILE A 370 10.72 37.80 -12.57
CA ILE A 370 10.25 38.56 -13.73
C ILE A 370 10.13 40.04 -13.33
N GLY A 371 11.28 40.74 -13.29
CA GLY A 371 11.34 42.17 -12.97
C GLY A 371 11.56 42.50 -11.48
N GLU A 372 11.59 43.79 -11.14
CA GLU A 372 12.05 44.28 -9.83
C GLU A 372 11.08 44.02 -8.66
N ASP A 373 9.80 43.71 -8.92
CA ASP A 373 8.76 43.66 -7.85
C ASP A 373 7.75 42.47 -7.95
N LEU A 374 7.94 41.49 -8.85
CA LEU A 374 6.97 40.40 -9.06
C LEU A 374 7.56 39.03 -8.74
N PHE A 375 7.15 38.47 -7.61
CA PHE A 375 7.33 37.05 -7.30
C PHE A 375 6.35 36.21 -8.13
N LEU A 376 6.85 35.22 -8.87
CA LEU A 376 6.00 34.16 -9.39
C LEU A 376 5.37 33.41 -8.23
N VAL A 377 4.05 33.21 -8.28
CA VAL A 377 3.39 32.26 -7.37
C VAL A 377 3.99 30.88 -7.69
N PRO A 378 4.53 30.14 -6.71
CA PRO A 378 5.12 28.84 -6.96
C PRO A 378 4.13 27.93 -7.69
N ASP A 379 4.50 27.51 -8.91
CA ASP A 379 3.76 26.51 -9.69
C ASP A 379 4.09 25.10 -9.17
N GLU A 380 3.32 24.10 -9.60
CA GLU A 380 3.52 22.71 -9.22
C GLU A 380 4.87 22.13 -9.67
N ASN A 381 5.54 22.80 -10.59
CA ASN A 381 6.86 22.42 -11.12
C ASN A 381 8.05 22.86 -10.24
N TYR A 382 7.82 23.65 -9.17
CA TYR A 382 8.88 24.23 -8.32
C TYR A 382 9.40 23.26 -7.27
N TYR A 383 8.67 22.19 -7.01
CA TYR A 383 9.07 21.13 -6.08
C TYR A 383 9.01 19.80 -6.82
N TRP A 384 9.71 18.83 -6.27
CA TRP A 384 9.58 17.45 -6.69
C TRP A 384 9.61 16.58 -5.45
N VAL A 385 8.85 15.50 -5.50
CA VAL A 385 8.91 14.46 -4.50
C VAL A 385 8.94 13.13 -5.22
N LYS A 386 9.84 12.27 -4.77
CA LYS A 386 10.00 10.92 -5.31
C LYS A 386 9.80 9.94 -4.18
N SER A 387 8.94 8.95 -4.41
CA SER A 387 8.82 7.79 -3.53
C SER A 387 9.08 6.51 -4.30
N TRP A 388 9.68 5.53 -3.65
CA TRP A 388 9.80 4.18 -4.19
C TRP A 388 9.75 3.17 -3.05
N ILE A 389 9.38 1.94 -3.40
CA ILE A 389 9.28 0.84 -2.46
C ILE A 389 10.34 -0.21 -2.77
N GLU A 390 10.85 -0.85 -1.73
CA GLU A 390 11.63 -2.08 -1.86
C GLU A 390 11.20 -3.07 -0.80
N PHE A 391 11.50 -4.35 -1.02
CA PHE A 391 11.29 -5.34 0.03
C PHE A 391 12.20 -5.07 1.24
N ASN A 392 11.66 -5.30 2.43
CA ASN A 392 12.39 -5.14 3.67
C ASN A 392 13.59 -6.12 3.71
N PRO A 393 14.83 -5.66 3.96
CA PRO A 393 16.02 -6.51 4.03
C PRO A 393 15.94 -7.67 5.02
N THR A 394 15.13 -7.57 6.06
CA THR A 394 14.89 -8.70 6.98
C THR A 394 14.19 -9.87 6.29
N CYS A 395 13.45 -9.61 5.21
CA CYS A 395 12.85 -10.62 4.35
C CYS A 395 13.83 -11.11 3.26
N ASN A 396 14.88 -10.36 2.93
CA ASN A 396 15.80 -10.69 1.83
C ASN A 396 16.58 -11.99 2.02
N ALA A 397 16.83 -12.43 3.25
CA ALA A 397 17.46 -13.73 3.51
C ALA A 397 16.61 -14.92 3.03
N TYR A 398 15.31 -14.70 2.82
CA TYR A 398 14.34 -15.74 2.45
C TYR A 398 13.88 -15.62 1.00
N PHE A 399 14.29 -14.55 0.29
CA PHE A 399 13.96 -14.37 -1.12
C PHE A 399 14.96 -15.06 -2.03
N LEU A 400 14.50 -15.37 -3.24
CA LEU A 400 15.37 -15.84 -4.30
C LEU A 400 16.35 -14.72 -4.67
N ASN A 401 17.65 -15.01 -4.57
CA ASN A 401 18.75 -14.33 -5.23
C ASN A 401 19.03 -14.88 -6.65
N CYS A 402 19.85 -14.18 -7.43
CA CYS A 402 20.17 -14.58 -8.81
C CYS A 402 20.85 -15.95 -8.91
N ASN A 403 21.53 -16.40 -7.86
CA ASN A 403 22.27 -17.66 -7.85
C ASN A 403 21.36 -18.87 -7.69
N TYR A 404 20.11 -18.70 -7.24
CA TYR A 404 19.18 -19.83 -7.12
C TYR A 404 18.60 -20.29 -8.46
N ILE A 405 18.64 -19.47 -9.51
CA ILE A 405 18.21 -19.89 -10.84
C ILE A 405 19.43 -20.33 -11.63
N GLY A 406 19.65 -21.65 -11.71
CA GLY A 406 20.84 -22.22 -12.35
C GLY A 406 20.87 -22.03 -13.87
N ASN A 407 19.69 -22.04 -14.51
CA ASN A 407 19.55 -21.78 -15.94
C ASN A 407 18.27 -20.99 -16.23
N TYR A 408 18.42 -19.68 -16.46
CA TYR A 408 17.31 -18.77 -16.77
C TYR A 408 16.58 -19.12 -18.06
N GLU A 409 17.27 -19.64 -19.08
CA GLU A 409 16.64 -19.99 -20.36
C GLU A 409 15.68 -21.17 -20.18
N SER A 410 16.16 -22.25 -19.53
CA SER A 410 15.35 -23.43 -19.19
C SER A 410 14.18 -23.06 -18.27
N PHE A 411 14.44 -22.19 -17.28
CA PHE A 411 13.42 -21.67 -16.38
C PHE A 411 12.31 -20.93 -17.13
N ILE A 412 12.67 -19.98 -18.00
CA ILE A 412 11.68 -19.22 -18.78
C ILE A 412 10.89 -20.16 -19.70
N LYS A 413 11.55 -21.08 -20.41
CA LYS A 413 10.88 -22.06 -21.30
C LYS A 413 9.79 -22.84 -20.58
N LYS A 414 10.10 -23.33 -19.39
CA LYS A 414 9.15 -24.09 -18.57
C LYS A 414 8.05 -23.19 -18.00
N LEU A 415 8.41 -21.99 -17.54
CA LEU A 415 7.46 -21.04 -16.96
C LEU A 415 6.37 -20.61 -17.96
N VAL A 416 6.74 -20.40 -19.23
CA VAL A 416 5.80 -19.98 -20.29
C VAL A 416 5.10 -21.16 -20.99
N ASP A 417 5.42 -22.41 -20.63
CA ASP A 417 4.79 -23.58 -21.24
C ASP A 417 3.31 -23.66 -20.84
N LYS A 418 2.43 -23.48 -21.83
CA LYS A 418 0.97 -23.53 -21.65
C LYS A 418 0.47 -24.94 -21.31
N ASN A 419 1.25 -25.99 -21.59
CA ASN A 419 0.88 -27.36 -21.28
C ASN A 419 1.14 -27.71 -19.81
N ASP A 420 2.08 -27.03 -19.16
CA ASP A 420 2.33 -27.16 -17.74
C ASP A 420 1.38 -26.24 -16.96
N LYS A 421 0.28 -26.81 -16.49
CA LYS A 421 -0.77 -26.09 -15.73
C LYS A 421 -0.24 -25.40 -14.48
N ILE A 422 0.80 -25.93 -13.84
CA ILE A 422 1.35 -25.38 -12.59
C ILE A 422 2.27 -24.20 -12.91
N SER A 423 3.19 -24.39 -13.86
CA SER A 423 4.06 -23.32 -14.33
C SER A 423 3.25 -22.16 -14.90
N HIS A 424 2.22 -22.46 -15.70
CA HIS A 424 1.32 -21.46 -16.23
C HIS A 424 0.51 -20.72 -15.15
N TYR A 425 0.10 -21.41 -14.08
CA TYR A 425 -0.54 -20.74 -12.94
C TYR A 425 0.37 -19.71 -12.28
N ILE A 426 1.66 -20.02 -12.10
CA ILE A 426 2.65 -19.10 -11.53
C ILE A 426 2.90 -17.93 -12.48
N PHE A 427 3.08 -18.22 -13.77
CA PHE A 427 3.22 -17.21 -14.82
C PHE A 427 2.05 -16.21 -14.82
N ASN A 428 0.82 -16.68 -14.62
CA ASN A 428 -0.37 -15.82 -14.57
C ASN A 428 -0.41 -14.89 -13.34
N LYS A 429 0.45 -15.10 -12.33
CA LYS A 429 0.60 -14.19 -11.18
C LYS A 429 1.57 -13.03 -11.44
N PHE A 430 2.33 -13.07 -12.52
CA PHE A 430 3.28 -12.01 -12.86
C PHE A 430 2.57 -10.74 -13.33
N SER A 431 3.26 -9.60 -13.33
CA SER A 431 2.78 -8.38 -13.99
C SER A 431 2.57 -8.59 -15.49
N ASN A 432 1.67 -7.83 -16.10
CA ASN A 432 1.46 -7.94 -17.55
C ASN A 432 2.71 -7.56 -18.34
N VAL A 433 3.50 -6.62 -17.80
CA VAL A 433 4.81 -6.25 -18.36
C VAL A 433 5.69 -7.48 -18.49
N MET A 434 5.86 -8.24 -17.41
CA MET A 434 6.70 -9.42 -17.44
C MET A 434 6.12 -10.51 -18.34
N LYS A 435 4.79 -10.72 -18.34
CA LYS A 435 4.15 -11.66 -19.28
C LYS A 435 4.43 -11.30 -20.74
N ASN A 436 4.31 -10.02 -21.10
CA ASN A 436 4.59 -9.53 -22.44
C ASN A 436 6.06 -9.74 -22.81
N ILE A 437 6.99 -9.45 -21.90
CA ILE A 437 8.43 -9.68 -22.11
C ILE A 437 8.71 -11.17 -22.34
N LEU A 438 8.28 -12.03 -21.43
CA LEU A 438 8.61 -13.46 -21.48
C LEU A 438 7.96 -14.18 -22.68
N ASN A 439 6.77 -13.75 -23.12
CA ASN A 439 6.13 -14.31 -24.31
C ASN A 439 6.84 -13.92 -25.63
N ASN A 440 7.64 -12.84 -25.63
CA ASN A 440 8.20 -12.25 -26.85
C ASN A 440 9.74 -12.23 -26.89
N ILE A 441 10.43 -12.58 -25.81
CA ILE A 441 11.88 -12.59 -25.75
C ILE A 441 12.51 -13.64 -26.68
N ASN A 442 13.65 -13.30 -27.28
CA ASN A 442 14.47 -14.28 -28.00
C ASN A 442 15.39 -15.01 -27.03
N LEU A 443 15.11 -16.28 -26.77
CA LEU A 443 15.90 -17.15 -25.90
C LEU A 443 17.20 -17.65 -26.55
N GLN A 444 17.49 -17.32 -27.81
CA GLN A 444 18.73 -17.70 -28.49
C GLN A 444 19.96 -16.93 -28.00
N ASN A 445 19.75 -15.82 -27.29
CA ASN A 445 20.82 -15.03 -26.68
C ASN A 445 20.81 -15.23 -25.16
N PRO A 446 21.96 -15.14 -24.49
CA PRO A 446 22.01 -15.14 -23.03
C PRO A 446 21.10 -14.03 -22.49
N ILE A 447 20.26 -14.39 -21.51
CA ILE A 447 19.33 -13.45 -20.88
C ILE A 447 20.14 -12.36 -20.18
N GLN A 448 19.87 -11.10 -20.52
CA GLN A 448 20.56 -9.96 -19.94
C GLN A 448 20.40 -9.92 -18.42
N GLU A 449 21.47 -9.58 -17.68
CA GLU A 449 21.49 -9.56 -16.21
C GLU A 449 20.39 -8.67 -15.62
N GLU A 450 20.09 -7.53 -16.25
CA GLU A 450 19.02 -6.63 -15.81
C GLU A 450 17.64 -7.31 -15.88
N LEU A 451 17.40 -8.08 -16.94
CA LEU A 451 16.16 -8.83 -17.07
C LEU A 451 16.09 -9.99 -16.08
N GLN A 452 17.22 -10.65 -15.80
CA GLN A 452 17.28 -11.68 -14.74
C GLN A 452 16.87 -11.08 -13.38
N LYS A 453 17.39 -9.90 -13.04
CA LYS A 453 17.02 -9.18 -11.80
C LYS A 453 15.53 -8.80 -11.77
N LYS A 454 14.98 -8.32 -12.89
CA LYS A 454 13.54 -8.00 -12.99
C LYS A 454 12.65 -9.23 -12.85
N LEU A 455 13.02 -10.35 -13.50
CA LEU A 455 12.31 -11.63 -13.38
C LEU A 455 12.32 -12.16 -11.96
N LEU A 456 13.48 -12.08 -11.30
CA LEU A 456 13.64 -12.50 -9.92
C LEU A 456 12.80 -11.66 -8.96
N HIS A 457 12.73 -10.34 -9.20
CA HIS A 457 11.88 -9.44 -8.43
C HIS A 457 10.40 -9.80 -8.56
N GLU A 458 9.92 -10.05 -9.78
CA GLU A 458 8.54 -10.52 -10.03
C GLU A 458 8.25 -11.86 -9.33
N LEU A 459 9.20 -12.80 -9.38
CA LEU A 459 9.03 -14.10 -8.72
C LEU A 459 8.96 -13.96 -7.20
N ASN A 460 9.81 -13.12 -6.60
CA ASN A 460 9.76 -12.81 -5.16
C ASN A 460 8.45 -12.11 -4.78
N PHE A 461 7.92 -11.25 -5.66
CA PHE A 461 6.60 -10.64 -5.46
C PHE A 461 5.49 -11.71 -5.44
N VAL A 462 5.56 -12.72 -6.32
CA VAL A 462 4.60 -13.84 -6.32
C VAL A 462 4.70 -14.64 -5.02
N ILE A 463 5.91 -14.97 -4.58
CA ILE A 463 6.19 -15.69 -3.33
C ILE A 463 5.64 -14.94 -2.12
N LEU A 464 5.77 -13.62 -2.09
CA LEU A 464 5.33 -12.81 -0.96
C LEU A 464 3.81 -12.67 -0.88
N ASN A 465 3.15 -12.47 -2.03
CA ASN A 465 1.77 -11.99 -2.07
C ASN A 465 0.72 -13.07 -2.41
N ASN A 466 1.13 -14.32 -2.66
CA ASN A 466 0.19 -15.38 -3.05
C ASN A 466 0.36 -16.61 -2.17
N ASN A 467 -0.74 -17.19 -1.69
CA ASN A 467 -0.69 -18.56 -1.18
C ASN A 467 -0.74 -19.54 -2.36
N LEU A 468 0.41 -20.12 -2.74
CA LEU A 468 0.49 -21.02 -3.88
C LEU A 468 0.05 -22.44 -3.54
N TYR A 469 0.09 -22.82 -2.26
CA TYR A 469 -0.12 -24.19 -1.80
C TYR A 469 -1.48 -24.76 -2.20
N GLU A 470 -2.55 -24.00 -1.99
CA GLU A 470 -3.92 -24.51 -2.18
C GLU A 470 -4.19 -24.97 -3.63
N TYR A 471 -3.57 -24.30 -4.59
CA TYR A 471 -3.69 -24.66 -6.00
C TYR A 471 -2.70 -25.77 -6.38
N ILE A 472 -1.43 -25.64 -5.97
CA ILE A 472 -0.38 -26.58 -6.37
C ILE A 472 -0.60 -27.98 -5.77
N SER A 473 -1.03 -28.06 -4.51
CA SER A 473 -1.30 -29.35 -3.82
C SER A 473 -2.36 -30.20 -4.53
N LYS A 474 -3.25 -29.59 -5.31
CA LYS A 474 -4.28 -30.28 -6.10
C LYS A 474 -3.74 -30.82 -7.43
N LEU A 475 -2.60 -30.33 -7.90
CA LEU A 475 -2.07 -30.61 -9.23
C LEU A 475 -0.81 -31.47 -9.23
N THR A 476 -0.09 -31.57 -8.10
CA THR A 476 1.13 -32.36 -8.02
C THR A 476 1.34 -32.96 -6.63
N LYS A 477 2.14 -34.04 -6.58
CA LYS A 477 2.60 -34.63 -5.33
C LYS A 477 3.69 -33.73 -4.74
N LEU A 478 3.42 -33.15 -3.59
CA LEU A 478 4.36 -32.30 -2.87
C LEU A 478 5.43 -33.11 -2.14
N SER A 479 6.61 -32.51 -2.03
CA SER A 479 7.67 -33.02 -1.16
C SER A 479 7.26 -32.99 0.31
N ASP A 480 7.89 -33.83 1.12
CA ASP A 480 7.64 -33.83 2.57
C ASP A 480 8.11 -32.54 3.24
N SER A 481 9.10 -31.86 2.64
CA SER A 481 9.53 -30.53 3.06
C SER A 481 8.41 -29.50 2.87
N ALA A 482 7.80 -29.43 1.68
CA ALA A 482 6.68 -28.52 1.42
C ALA A 482 5.45 -28.81 2.29
N LYS A 483 5.13 -30.09 2.54
CA LYS A 483 4.05 -30.48 3.46
C LYS A 483 4.33 -30.03 4.89
N HIS A 484 5.54 -30.28 5.39
CA HIS A 484 5.95 -29.86 6.72
C HIS A 484 5.89 -28.33 6.88
N LYS A 485 6.38 -27.56 5.89
CA LYS A 485 6.29 -26.10 5.90
C LYS A 485 4.85 -25.61 5.89
N TYR A 486 3.93 -26.31 5.22
CA TYR A 486 2.51 -25.99 5.28
C TYR A 486 1.87 -26.25 6.65
N GLU A 487 2.24 -27.35 7.32
CA GLU A 487 1.82 -27.61 8.70
C GLU A 487 2.33 -26.52 9.66
N VAL A 488 3.58 -26.10 9.52
CA VAL A 488 4.15 -24.98 10.29
C VAL A 488 3.37 -23.69 10.01
N TYR A 489 3.19 -23.32 8.73
CA TYR A 489 2.44 -22.12 8.35
C TYR A 489 1.01 -22.11 8.91
N THR A 490 0.28 -23.23 8.80
CA THR A 490 -1.10 -23.32 9.30
C THR A 490 -1.17 -23.24 10.82
N ASN A 491 -0.19 -23.82 11.54
CA ASN A 491 -0.10 -23.68 12.99
C ASN A 491 0.28 -22.24 13.37
N SER A 492 1.25 -21.64 12.69
CA SER A 492 1.67 -20.25 12.91
C SER A 492 0.51 -19.26 12.72
N SER A 493 -0.31 -19.48 11.69
CA SER A 493 -1.49 -18.66 11.40
C SER A 493 -2.55 -18.64 12.51
N LYS A 494 -2.55 -19.65 13.39
CA LYS A 494 -3.50 -19.75 14.51
C LYS A 494 -3.03 -19.04 15.77
N TYR A 495 -1.71 -18.89 15.97
CA TYR A 495 -1.14 -18.52 17.27
C TYR A 495 -0.19 -17.33 17.27
N TYR A 496 0.35 -16.93 16.10
CA TYR A 496 1.46 -15.97 16.04
C TYR A 496 1.11 -14.68 15.29
N ASN A 497 1.97 -13.69 15.46
CA ASN A 497 1.85 -12.36 14.83
C ASN A 497 1.98 -12.45 13.29
N LYS A 498 1.39 -11.49 12.57
CA LYS A 498 1.41 -11.35 11.09
C LYS A 498 2.80 -11.54 10.46
N THR A 499 3.84 -10.96 11.06
CA THR A 499 5.23 -11.12 10.59
C THR A 499 5.68 -12.59 10.52
N ILE A 500 5.38 -13.42 11.52
CA ILE A 500 5.78 -14.84 11.56
C ILE A 500 5.03 -15.62 10.48
N ILE A 501 3.73 -15.36 10.33
CA ILE A 501 2.87 -15.96 9.31
C ILE A 501 3.44 -15.72 7.91
N LEU A 502 3.97 -14.53 7.67
CA LEU A 502 4.55 -14.15 6.40
C LEU A 502 5.87 -14.89 6.10
N TYR A 503 6.77 -14.99 7.08
CA TYR A 503 8.01 -15.75 6.90
C TYR A 503 7.73 -17.20 6.55
N ASP A 504 6.78 -17.82 7.26
CA ASP A 504 6.38 -19.21 6.98
C ASP A 504 5.72 -19.35 5.61
N LEU A 505 4.98 -18.34 5.15
CA LEU A 505 4.40 -18.32 3.80
C LEU A 505 5.47 -18.22 2.71
N VAL A 506 6.46 -17.33 2.87
CA VAL A 506 7.57 -17.16 1.92
C VAL A 506 8.38 -18.45 1.84
N GLU A 507 8.70 -19.05 2.99
CA GLU A 507 9.40 -20.33 3.07
C GLU A 507 8.64 -21.47 2.38
N LEU A 508 7.33 -21.57 2.63
CA LEU A 508 6.46 -22.54 1.98
C LEU A 508 6.45 -22.36 0.46
N ASN A 509 6.21 -21.13 0.00
CA ASN A 509 6.15 -20.84 -1.43
C ASN A 509 7.49 -21.09 -2.13
N PHE A 510 8.62 -20.80 -1.49
CA PHE A 510 9.93 -21.17 -2.00
C PHE A 510 10.04 -22.69 -2.15
N SER A 511 9.70 -23.47 -1.12
CA SER A 511 9.76 -24.93 -1.20
C SER A 511 8.84 -25.51 -2.28
N LEU A 512 7.70 -24.87 -2.55
CA LEU A 512 6.84 -25.23 -3.67
C LEU A 512 7.51 -24.94 -5.03
N LEU A 513 8.19 -23.80 -5.17
CA LEU A 513 8.91 -23.48 -6.42
C LEU A 513 10.04 -24.46 -6.71
N GLU A 514 10.79 -24.89 -5.69
CA GLU A 514 11.79 -25.96 -5.81
C GLU A 514 11.16 -27.31 -6.26
N ASP A 515 9.93 -27.61 -5.83
CA ASP A 515 9.19 -28.81 -6.28
C ASP A 515 8.76 -28.72 -7.74
N ILE A 516 8.37 -27.52 -8.18
CA ILE A 516 7.84 -27.26 -9.52
C ILE A 516 8.97 -27.14 -10.54
N PHE A 517 10.10 -26.55 -10.15
CA PHE A 517 11.24 -26.24 -11.01
C PHE A 517 12.54 -26.93 -10.52
N PRO A 518 12.56 -28.26 -10.31
CA PRO A 518 13.66 -28.95 -9.63
C PRO A 518 14.99 -28.93 -10.39
N GLU A 519 14.97 -28.72 -11.70
CA GLU A 519 16.17 -28.62 -12.55
C GLU A 519 16.62 -27.17 -12.76
N GLN A 520 15.74 -26.21 -12.49
CA GLN A 520 15.97 -24.80 -12.77
C GLN A 520 16.26 -23.98 -11.51
N ILE A 521 15.65 -24.36 -10.39
CA ILE A 521 15.85 -23.74 -9.08
C ILE A 521 16.74 -24.65 -8.23
N ILE A 522 17.88 -24.11 -7.80
CA ILE A 522 18.83 -24.79 -6.92
C ILE A 522 18.19 -24.97 -5.55
N LYS A 523 18.13 -26.23 -5.07
CA LYS A 523 17.63 -26.56 -3.74
C LYS A 523 18.50 -25.91 -2.66
N ARG A 524 17.87 -25.37 -1.61
CA ARG A 524 18.59 -24.84 -0.45
C ARG A 524 19.20 -25.96 0.39
N ASP A 525 20.39 -25.71 0.95
CA ASP A 525 21.13 -26.68 1.78
C ASP A 525 20.27 -27.28 2.90
N TYR A 526 19.53 -26.45 3.61
CA TYR A 526 18.60 -26.88 4.67
C TYR A 526 17.53 -27.89 4.19
N ARG A 527 17.07 -27.76 2.94
CA ARG A 527 16.11 -28.69 2.38
C ARG A 527 16.78 -30.03 2.04
N VAL A 528 18.00 -30.00 1.52
CA VAL A 528 18.80 -31.21 1.28
C VAL A 528 19.01 -31.96 2.59
N GLU A 529 19.37 -31.25 3.67
CA GLU A 529 19.51 -31.82 5.01
C GLU A 529 18.24 -32.50 5.52
N ILE A 530 17.06 -31.87 5.41
CA ILE A 530 15.79 -32.49 5.81
C ILE A 530 15.48 -33.76 4.99
N GLU A 531 15.65 -33.69 3.67
CA GLU A 531 15.38 -34.83 2.79
C GLU A 531 16.33 -35.99 3.07
N ASP A 532 17.58 -35.71 3.43
CA ASP A 532 18.59 -36.74 3.76
C ASP A 532 18.42 -37.31 5.17
N LEU A 533 18.01 -36.51 6.16
CA LEU A 533 17.66 -37.00 7.50
C LEU A 533 16.51 -38.02 7.43
N LYS A 534 15.45 -37.72 6.67
CA LYS A 534 14.30 -38.64 6.51
C LYS A 534 14.65 -39.90 5.72
N LYS A 535 15.55 -39.81 4.74
CA LYS A 535 16.08 -41.01 4.05
C LYS A 535 16.95 -41.87 4.97
N GLY A 536 17.61 -41.26 5.95
CA GLY A 536 18.35 -41.96 7.01
C GLY A 536 17.43 -42.69 7.98
N GLU A 537 16.32 -42.06 8.38
CA GLU A 537 15.29 -42.67 9.24
C GLU A 537 14.57 -43.84 8.56
N ALA A 538 14.18 -43.69 7.28
CA ALA A 538 13.52 -44.75 6.50
C ALA A 538 14.42 -45.95 6.14
N LYS A 539 15.74 -45.87 6.39
CA LYS A 539 16.68 -46.99 6.23
C LYS A 539 16.93 -47.75 7.53
N ASN A 540 16.47 -47.22 8.66
CA ASN A 540 16.64 -47.80 9.99
C ASN A 540 15.32 -48.42 10.54
N GLU A 541 14.22 -48.32 9.79
CA GLU A 541 12.99 -49.12 9.93
C GLU A 541 13.04 -50.31 8.95
#